data_AF-A0A661NFX3-F1
#
_entry.id   AF-A0A661NFX3-F1
#
_cell.length_a   1.000
_cell.length_b   1.000
_cell.length_c   1.000
_cell.angle_alpha   90.00
_cell.angle_beta   90.00
_cell.angle_gamma   90.00
#
_symmetry.space_group_name_H-M   'P 1'
#
loop_
_entity.id
_entity.type
_entity.pdbx_description
1 polymer ?
#
loop_
_entity_poly.entity_id
_entity_poly.type
_entity_poly.pdbx_seq_one_letter_code
_entity_poly.pdbx_strand_id
1 'polypeptide(L)'
;NASKDTSVSAGNNSTETVGGNETRSIGANHKLDVTGAKAANSADQIWKVGGSQKVGVGTYMVDQNGGAHSLTVAGNRDLTIGGDHRRLVGGSSSLKVSGMQVDLVAGSVTDSTTAAFSDTIGAALIEMAAGGRNVVCTDRSETVGAVKAVLATGGRGVEVGADMTHNVAAAVAIKTKAGLNDNSDGTITDVAAGAQVVKATNVTFTAETLLTVVCGGSTLTLTPGSVTLAGATIKLDGVAPQTAAMIKDN
;
A
#
# COMPACT_ATOMS: atom_id res chain seq x y z
N ASN A 1 -49.42 49.47 -22.59
CA ASN A 1 -49.64 48.31 -23.48
C ASN A 1 -48.31 47.71 -23.88
N ALA A 2 -47.77 46.81 -23.08
CA ALA A 2 -46.73 45.90 -23.57
C ALA A 2 -47.47 44.68 -24.12
N SER A 3 -47.22 44.35 -25.39
CA SER A 3 -47.71 43.13 -26.01
C SER A 3 -47.36 41.92 -25.14
N LYS A 4 -48.27 40.95 -25.03
CA LYS A 4 -48.08 39.68 -24.31
C LYS A 4 -46.82 38.95 -24.78
N ASP A 5 -46.43 39.20 -26.03
CA ASP A 5 -45.26 38.64 -26.68
C ASP A 5 -44.39 39.77 -27.27
N THR A 6 -43.10 39.81 -26.94
CA THR A 6 -42.10 40.72 -27.50
C THR A 6 -40.93 39.89 -28.02
N SER A 7 -40.46 40.17 -29.23
CA SER A 7 -39.26 39.56 -29.81
C SER A 7 -38.22 40.63 -30.11
N VAL A 8 -36.96 40.33 -29.79
CA VAL A 8 -35.80 41.17 -30.12
C VAL A 8 -34.83 40.30 -30.90
N SER A 9 -34.35 40.81 -32.04
CA SER A 9 -33.36 40.14 -32.88
C SER A 9 -32.25 41.12 -33.23
N ALA A 10 -31.00 40.69 -33.12
CA ALA A 10 -29.83 41.46 -33.53
C ALA A 10 -29.08 40.65 -34.59
N GLY A 11 -28.87 41.24 -35.77
CA GLY A 11 -28.24 40.53 -36.90
C GLY A 11 -26.71 40.39 -36.80
N ASN A 12 -26.06 41.14 -35.90
CA ASN A 12 -24.62 41.04 -35.64
C ASN A 12 -24.36 41.11 -34.13
N ASN A 13 -24.15 42.31 -33.58
CA ASN A 13 -23.87 42.51 -32.16
C ASN A 13 -25.00 43.30 -31.49
N SER A 14 -25.37 42.87 -30.28
CA SER A 14 -26.14 43.68 -29.33
C SER A 14 -25.29 43.88 -28.08
N THR A 15 -25.23 45.10 -27.56
CA THR A 15 -24.51 45.42 -26.32
C THR A 15 -25.47 46.08 -25.36
N GLU A 16 -25.65 45.47 -24.20
CA GLU A 16 -26.45 45.99 -23.10
C GLU A 16 -25.51 46.33 -21.94
N THR A 17 -25.68 47.50 -21.35
CA THR A 17 -24.90 47.94 -20.18
C THR A 17 -25.86 48.41 -19.12
N VAL A 18 -25.80 47.77 -17.95
CA VAL A 18 -26.61 48.14 -16.79
C VAL A 18 -25.67 48.71 -15.74
N GLY A 19 -25.80 50.01 -15.46
CA GLY A 19 -24.97 50.69 -14.45
C GLY A 19 -25.40 50.46 -13.00
N GLY A 20 -26.55 49.79 -12.80
CA GLY A 20 -27.12 49.45 -11.49
C GLY A 20 -27.55 47.98 -11.44
N ASN A 21 -28.70 47.68 -10.84
CA ASN A 21 -29.20 46.31 -10.70
C ASN A 21 -30.14 45.92 -11.86
N GLU A 22 -29.93 44.75 -12.46
CA GLU A 22 -30.93 44.07 -13.29
C GLU A 22 -31.63 42.99 -12.45
N THR A 23 -32.96 42.89 -12.56
CA THR A 23 -33.71 41.76 -11.99
C THR A 23 -34.56 41.13 -13.08
N ARG A 24 -34.36 39.83 -13.31
CA ARG A 24 -35.13 39.04 -14.26
C ARG A 24 -35.91 37.96 -13.52
N SER A 25 -37.23 37.98 -13.65
CA SER A 25 -38.13 36.96 -13.11
C SER A 25 -38.77 36.18 -14.26
N ILE A 26 -38.76 34.86 -14.17
CA ILE A 26 -39.26 33.95 -15.21
C ILE A 26 -40.28 33.04 -14.53
N GLY A 27 -41.56 33.20 -14.86
CA GLY A 27 -42.66 32.47 -14.21
C GLY A 27 -42.84 31.01 -14.69
N ALA A 28 -42.18 30.63 -15.78
CA ALA A 28 -42.22 29.28 -16.35
C ALA A 28 -40.80 28.82 -16.71
N ASN A 29 -40.54 28.53 -18.00
CA ASN A 29 -39.26 27.99 -18.46
C ASN A 29 -38.36 29.07 -19.06
N HIS A 30 -37.04 28.92 -18.84
CA HIS A 30 -36.00 29.68 -19.52
C HIS A 30 -35.11 28.74 -20.32
N LYS A 31 -35.01 28.94 -21.63
CA LYS A 31 -34.07 28.24 -22.49
C LYS A 31 -33.03 29.22 -23.00
N LEU A 32 -31.75 28.90 -22.79
CA LEU A 32 -30.61 29.66 -23.30
C LEU A 32 -29.76 28.70 -24.13
N ASP A 33 -29.78 28.87 -25.46
CA ASP A 33 -28.93 28.13 -26.38
C ASP A 33 -27.72 29.01 -26.74
N VAL A 34 -26.52 28.53 -26.43
CA VAL A 34 -25.25 29.20 -26.78
C VAL A 34 -24.46 28.25 -27.66
N THR A 35 -24.18 28.65 -28.90
CA THR A 35 -23.39 27.85 -29.85
C THR A 35 -21.89 28.11 -29.74
N GLY A 36 -21.50 29.25 -29.14
CA GLY A 36 -20.13 29.62 -28.85
C GLY A 36 -19.79 29.55 -27.36
N ALA A 37 -19.10 30.57 -26.85
CA ALA A 37 -18.71 30.66 -25.44
C ALA A 37 -19.67 31.57 -24.64
N LYS A 38 -19.91 31.21 -23.37
CA LYS A 38 -20.55 32.06 -22.38
C LYS A 38 -19.58 32.31 -21.22
N ALA A 39 -19.11 33.54 -21.06
CA ALA A 39 -18.28 33.94 -19.93
C ALA A 39 -19.12 34.74 -18.92
N ALA A 40 -18.79 34.58 -17.64
CA ALA A 40 -19.30 35.41 -16.55
C ALA A 40 -18.11 35.83 -15.69
N ASN A 41 -17.74 37.11 -15.77
CA ASN A 41 -16.62 37.68 -15.02
C ASN A 41 -17.21 38.52 -13.89
N SER A 42 -17.19 37.98 -12.67
CA SER A 42 -17.69 38.65 -11.47
C SER A 42 -16.69 38.48 -10.34
N ALA A 43 -16.63 39.44 -9.41
CA ALA A 43 -15.88 39.27 -8.17
C ALA A 43 -16.48 38.15 -7.32
N ASP A 44 -17.82 38.12 -7.21
CA ASP A 44 -18.58 37.12 -6.48
C ASP A 44 -19.73 36.57 -7.34
N GLN A 45 -20.05 35.29 -7.15
CA GLN A 45 -21.18 34.65 -7.81
C GLN A 45 -21.85 33.64 -6.87
N ILE A 46 -23.18 33.73 -6.74
CA ILE A 46 -23.98 32.83 -5.90
C ILE A 46 -25.06 32.17 -6.76
N TRP A 47 -25.09 30.85 -6.75
CA TRP A 47 -26.10 30.04 -7.42
C TRP A 47 -26.95 29.30 -6.38
N LYS A 48 -28.25 29.54 -6.36
CA LYS A 48 -29.20 28.83 -5.50
C LYS A 48 -30.22 28.10 -6.37
N VAL A 49 -30.25 26.78 -6.24
CA VAL A 49 -31.23 25.92 -6.92
C VAL A 49 -32.18 25.39 -5.87
N GLY A 50 -33.48 25.70 -6.01
CA GLY A 50 -34.51 25.27 -5.06
C GLY A 50 -34.98 23.82 -5.24
N GLY A 51 -34.74 23.24 -6.41
CA GLY A 51 -35.05 21.84 -6.74
C GLY A 51 -33.79 21.06 -7.08
N SER A 52 -33.85 20.24 -8.13
CA SER A 52 -32.71 19.46 -8.61
C SER A 52 -31.91 20.20 -9.69
N GLN A 53 -30.59 19.97 -9.71
CA GLN A 53 -29.72 20.42 -10.78
C GLN A 53 -29.15 19.20 -11.51
N LYS A 54 -29.22 19.20 -12.85
CA LYS A 54 -28.55 18.21 -13.70
C LYS A 54 -27.59 18.95 -14.63
N VAL A 55 -26.32 18.55 -14.61
CA VAL A 55 -25.29 19.07 -15.52
C VAL A 55 -24.88 17.93 -16.45
N GLY A 56 -25.06 18.14 -17.75
CA GLY A 56 -24.61 17.22 -18.80
C GLY A 56 -23.46 17.84 -19.57
N VAL A 57 -22.40 17.07 -19.80
CA VAL A 57 -21.18 17.53 -20.47
C VAL A 57 -20.93 16.59 -21.65
N GLY A 58 -20.81 17.15 -22.86
CA GLY A 58 -20.67 16.35 -24.08
C GLY A 58 -19.26 15.82 -24.33
N THR A 59 -18.22 16.56 -23.92
CA THR A 59 -16.82 16.22 -24.20
C THR A 59 -15.96 16.27 -22.93
N TYR A 60 -15.73 17.46 -22.37
CA TYR A 60 -14.90 17.66 -21.19
C TYR A 60 -15.46 18.75 -20.27
N MET A 61 -15.24 18.58 -18.97
CA MET A 61 -15.48 19.60 -17.95
C MET A 61 -14.16 19.85 -17.23
N VAL A 62 -13.76 21.11 -17.16
CA VAL A 62 -12.56 21.54 -16.44
C VAL A 62 -12.99 22.56 -15.41
N ASP A 63 -12.76 22.23 -14.15
CA ASP A 63 -12.97 23.13 -13.02
C ASP A 63 -11.59 23.52 -12.47
N GLN A 64 -11.18 24.77 -12.72
CA GLN A 64 -9.91 25.32 -12.26
C GLN A 64 -10.17 26.39 -11.22
N ASN A 65 -9.66 26.17 -10.02
CA ASN A 65 -9.73 27.12 -8.92
C ASN A 65 -8.31 27.56 -8.53
N GLY A 66 -8.04 28.86 -8.62
CA GLY A 66 -6.76 29.44 -8.20
C GLY A 66 -6.61 29.60 -6.68
N GLY A 67 -7.69 29.42 -5.92
CA GLY A 67 -7.73 29.47 -4.46
C GLY A 67 -8.25 28.17 -3.84
N ALA A 68 -8.91 28.28 -2.68
CA ALA A 68 -9.45 27.14 -1.96
C ALA A 68 -10.78 26.67 -2.58
N HIS A 69 -10.92 25.35 -2.76
CA HIS A 69 -12.17 24.71 -3.19
C HIS A 69 -12.77 23.90 -2.03
N SER A 70 -14.03 24.16 -1.70
CA SER A 70 -14.76 23.42 -0.65
C SER A 70 -16.05 22.83 -1.21
N LEU A 71 -16.31 21.57 -0.88
CA LEU A 71 -17.53 20.85 -1.25
C LEU A 71 -18.13 20.21 0.01
N THR A 72 -19.36 20.56 0.34
CA THR A 72 -20.13 19.91 1.40
C THR A 72 -21.36 19.24 0.80
N VAL A 73 -21.52 17.96 1.08
CA VAL A 73 -22.67 17.16 0.66
C VAL A 73 -23.33 16.63 1.93
N ALA A 74 -24.57 17.07 2.20
CA ALA A 74 -25.29 16.67 3.41
C ALA A 74 -25.91 15.26 3.30
N GLY A 75 -26.17 14.79 2.07
CA GLY A 75 -26.63 13.43 1.78
C GLY A 75 -25.50 12.54 1.26
N ASN A 76 -25.86 11.58 0.41
CA ASN A 76 -24.90 10.68 -0.21
C ASN A 76 -24.17 11.33 -1.39
N ARG A 77 -22.92 10.94 -1.59
CA ARG A 77 -22.13 11.28 -2.78
C ARG A 77 -21.76 9.99 -3.52
N ASP A 78 -22.46 9.72 -4.61
CA ASP A 78 -22.16 8.60 -5.50
C ASP A 78 -21.27 9.08 -6.65
N LEU A 79 -20.16 8.38 -6.91
CA LEU A 79 -19.20 8.71 -7.97
C LEU A 79 -18.84 7.45 -8.75
N THR A 80 -19.15 7.44 -10.05
CA THR A 80 -18.77 6.38 -10.98
C THR A 80 -17.83 6.97 -12.04
N ILE A 81 -16.64 6.40 -12.17
CA ILE A 81 -15.68 6.77 -13.22
C ILE A 81 -15.57 5.60 -14.20
N GLY A 82 -15.79 5.85 -15.49
CA GLY A 82 -15.72 4.82 -16.53
C GLY A 82 -14.31 4.52 -17.04
N GLY A 83 -13.34 5.41 -16.75
CA GLY A 83 -11.92 5.25 -17.07
C GLY A 83 -11.05 5.47 -15.83
N ASP A 84 -9.92 6.16 -15.99
CA ASP A 84 -8.98 6.37 -14.89
C ASP A 84 -9.37 7.55 -13.98
N HIS A 85 -9.17 7.37 -12.67
CA HIS A 85 -9.28 8.43 -11.67
C HIS A 85 -7.91 8.71 -11.03
N ARG A 86 -7.38 9.92 -11.26
CA ARG A 86 -6.06 10.34 -10.76
C ARG A 86 -6.18 11.55 -9.85
N ARG A 87 -5.52 11.50 -8.70
CA ARG A 87 -5.42 12.61 -7.74
C ARG A 87 -3.95 12.94 -7.48
N LEU A 88 -3.56 14.17 -7.77
CA LEU A 88 -2.25 14.73 -7.42
C LEU A 88 -2.44 15.75 -6.31
N VAL A 89 -1.74 15.58 -5.18
CA VAL A 89 -1.79 16.51 -4.06
C VAL A 89 -0.37 16.98 -3.77
N GLY A 90 -0.13 18.28 -3.86
CA GLY A 90 1.19 18.87 -3.59
C GLY A 90 1.52 19.06 -2.10
N GLY A 91 0.53 18.93 -1.22
CA GLY A 91 0.67 19.01 0.24
C GLY A 91 0.12 17.78 0.95
N SER A 92 -0.34 17.94 2.18
CA SER A 92 -0.93 16.85 2.97
C SER A 92 -2.34 16.47 2.49
N SER A 93 -2.66 15.17 2.52
CA SER A 93 -3.99 14.63 2.26
C SER A 93 -4.49 13.88 3.49
N SER A 94 -5.66 14.25 4.02
CA SER A 94 -6.29 13.59 5.17
C SER A 94 -7.69 13.10 4.83
N LEU A 95 -8.01 11.85 5.20
CA LEU A 95 -9.34 11.27 5.12
C LEU A 95 -9.77 10.83 6.52
N LYS A 96 -10.93 11.30 6.98
CA LYS A 96 -11.55 10.88 8.24
C LYS A 96 -12.87 10.22 7.95
N VAL A 97 -12.98 8.94 8.26
CA VAL A 97 -14.22 8.17 8.15
C VAL A 97 -14.69 7.85 9.57
N SER A 98 -15.92 8.24 9.90
CA SER A 98 -16.50 7.97 11.23
C SER A 98 -17.24 6.62 11.29
N GLY A 99 -17.65 6.12 10.13
CA GLY A 99 -18.25 4.79 9.97
C GLY A 99 -17.25 3.78 9.41
N MET A 100 -17.73 2.92 8.52
CA MET A 100 -16.91 1.92 7.84
C MET A 100 -16.35 2.49 6.53
N GLN A 101 -15.07 2.25 6.27
CA GLN A 101 -14.46 2.40 4.95
C GLN A 101 -14.25 1.00 4.35
N VAL A 102 -14.64 0.81 3.09
CA VAL A 102 -14.43 -0.45 2.36
C VAL A 102 -13.80 -0.10 1.01
N ASP A 103 -12.57 -0.58 0.81
CA ASP A 103 -11.86 -0.48 -0.46
C ASP A 103 -11.77 -1.87 -1.09
N LEU A 104 -12.59 -2.11 -2.13
CA LEU A 104 -12.58 -3.36 -2.90
C LEU A 104 -11.87 -3.13 -4.24
N VAL A 105 -10.77 -3.86 -4.44
CA VAL A 105 -9.97 -3.77 -5.67
C VAL A 105 -9.93 -5.13 -6.34
N ALA A 106 -10.41 -5.22 -7.58
CA ALA A 106 -10.38 -6.45 -8.36
C ALA A 106 -9.00 -6.77 -8.96
N GLY A 107 -8.12 -5.76 -9.05
CA GLY A 107 -6.74 -5.87 -9.52
C GLY A 107 -5.71 -5.91 -8.39
N SER A 108 -4.51 -5.40 -8.65
CA SER A 108 -3.45 -5.23 -7.65
C SER A 108 -3.58 -3.92 -6.89
N VAL A 109 -3.06 -3.90 -5.66
CA VAL A 109 -2.86 -2.69 -4.85
C VAL A 109 -1.37 -2.55 -4.59
N THR A 110 -0.82 -1.37 -4.89
CA THR A 110 0.58 -1.02 -4.62
C THR A 110 0.62 0.28 -3.83
N ASP A 111 1.12 0.20 -2.60
CA ASP A 111 1.41 1.35 -1.77
C ASP A 111 2.93 1.62 -1.81
N SER A 112 3.32 2.79 -2.29
CA SER A 112 4.71 3.22 -2.36
C SER A 112 4.85 4.60 -1.73
N THR A 113 5.76 4.72 -0.76
CA THR A 113 6.09 5.98 -0.09
C THR A 113 7.59 6.07 0.12
N THR A 114 8.15 7.27 -0.04
CA THR A 114 9.56 7.58 0.28
C THR A 114 9.75 7.94 1.76
N ALA A 115 8.68 7.93 2.55
CA ALA A 115 8.68 8.21 3.98
C ALA A 115 8.24 6.96 4.77
N ALA A 116 8.12 7.10 6.09
CA ALA A 116 7.58 6.07 6.95
C ALA A 116 6.12 5.73 6.60
N PHE A 117 5.77 4.45 6.64
CA PHE A 117 4.41 3.94 6.48
C PHE A 117 3.93 3.37 7.82
N SER A 118 2.93 4.00 8.44
CA SER A 118 2.46 3.69 9.80
C SER A 118 0.98 3.36 9.85
N ASP A 119 0.64 2.15 10.31
CA ASP A 119 -0.74 1.75 10.59
C ASP A 119 -0.96 1.52 12.09
N THR A 120 -2.08 2.03 12.61
CA THR A 120 -2.54 1.75 13.98
C THR A 120 -3.98 1.30 13.94
N ILE A 121 -4.19 0.00 14.10
CA ILE A 121 -5.47 -0.67 13.92
C ILE A 121 -5.91 -1.25 15.26
N GLY A 122 -7.05 -0.77 15.77
CA GLY A 122 -7.51 -1.11 17.12
C GLY A 122 -7.92 -2.58 17.31
N ALA A 123 -8.53 -3.20 16.29
CA ALA A 123 -9.04 -4.57 16.38
C ALA A 123 -8.38 -5.49 15.35
N ALA A 124 -8.80 -5.41 14.09
CA ALA A 124 -8.38 -6.35 13.06
C ALA A 124 -7.95 -5.62 11.79
N LEU A 125 -6.83 -6.06 11.21
CA LEU A 125 -6.42 -5.71 9.87
C LEU A 125 -6.53 -6.94 8.98
N ILE A 126 -7.46 -6.91 8.02
CA ILE A 126 -7.66 -8.00 7.05
C ILE A 126 -7.45 -7.43 5.66
N GLU A 127 -6.45 -7.96 4.96
CA GLU A 127 -6.04 -7.51 3.64
C GLU A 127 -6.22 -8.68 2.67
N MET A 128 -7.09 -8.54 1.67
CA MET A 128 -7.37 -9.58 0.69
C MET A 128 -7.10 -9.05 -0.71
N ALA A 129 -6.22 -9.70 -1.45
CA ALA A 129 -5.89 -9.35 -2.83
C ALA A 129 -6.03 -10.58 -3.74
N ALA A 130 -6.75 -10.43 -4.84
CA ALA A 130 -6.88 -11.47 -5.87
C ALA A 130 -5.60 -11.63 -6.72
N GLY A 131 -4.64 -10.71 -6.56
CA GLY A 131 -3.27 -10.80 -7.09
C GLY A 131 -2.24 -10.75 -5.96
N GLY A 132 -1.17 -9.97 -6.15
CA GLY A 132 -0.17 -9.71 -5.10
C GLY A 132 -0.57 -8.54 -4.19
N ARG A 133 -0.10 -8.56 -2.93
CA ARG A 133 -0.09 -7.38 -2.06
C ARG A 133 1.34 -6.98 -1.73
N ASN A 134 1.73 -5.80 -2.19
CA ASN A 134 3.10 -5.30 -2.04
C ASN A 134 3.09 -3.98 -1.27
N VAL A 135 4.06 -3.82 -0.38
CA VAL A 135 4.33 -2.58 0.36
C VAL A 135 5.81 -2.25 0.20
N VAL A 136 6.09 -1.03 -0.27
CA VAL A 136 7.45 -0.50 -0.46
C VAL A 136 7.58 0.82 0.29
N CYS A 137 8.44 0.85 1.31
CA CYS A 137 8.65 2.02 2.15
C CYS A 137 10.06 2.06 2.76
N THR A 138 10.48 3.22 3.25
CA THR A 138 11.75 3.32 4.01
C THR A 138 11.63 2.62 5.35
N ASP A 139 10.62 3.00 6.14
CA ASP A 139 10.32 2.43 7.45
C ASP A 139 8.87 1.94 7.49
N ARG A 140 8.65 0.74 8.04
CA ARG A 140 7.32 0.18 8.24
C ARG A 140 7.01 0.04 9.73
N SER A 141 5.99 0.76 10.19
CA SER A 141 5.41 0.58 11.52
C SER A 141 3.96 0.09 11.39
N GLU A 142 3.61 -0.94 12.16
CA GLU A 142 2.28 -1.52 12.11
C GLU A 142 1.89 -2.08 13.47
N THR A 143 0.84 -1.51 14.06
CA THR A 143 0.26 -1.98 15.32
C THR A 143 -1.16 -2.45 15.05
N VAL A 144 -1.43 -3.73 15.31
CA VAL A 144 -2.76 -4.34 15.17
C VAL A 144 -3.15 -4.96 16.51
N GLY A 145 -4.30 -4.55 17.05
CA GLY A 145 -4.69 -4.92 18.41
C GLY A 145 -4.99 -6.41 18.61
N ALA A 146 -5.79 -7.02 17.74
CA ALA A 146 -6.24 -8.41 17.89
C ALA A 146 -5.71 -9.35 16.80
N VAL A 147 -5.94 -9.04 15.52
CA VAL A 147 -5.57 -9.96 14.42
C VAL A 147 -5.16 -9.23 13.16
N LYS A 148 -4.04 -9.65 12.57
CA LYS A 148 -3.67 -9.32 11.20
C LYS A 148 -3.79 -10.56 10.32
N ALA A 149 -4.49 -10.45 9.19
CA ALA A 149 -4.57 -11.48 8.17
C ALA A 149 -4.32 -10.88 6.78
N VAL A 150 -3.36 -11.43 6.04
CA VAL A 150 -3.09 -11.04 4.64
C VAL A 150 -3.29 -12.27 3.76
N LEU A 151 -4.29 -12.22 2.87
CA LEU A 151 -4.59 -13.27 1.92
C LEU A 151 -4.32 -12.74 0.51
N ALA A 152 -3.26 -13.25 -0.13
CA ALA A 152 -2.88 -12.88 -1.48
C ALA A 152 -2.58 -14.14 -2.29
N THR A 153 -3.17 -14.26 -3.48
CA THR A 153 -2.93 -15.40 -4.40
C THR A 153 -1.62 -15.25 -5.16
N GLY A 154 -1.22 -14.01 -5.47
CA GLY A 154 0.01 -13.67 -6.19
C GLY A 154 1.23 -13.44 -5.30
N GLY A 155 1.09 -13.63 -3.97
CA GLY A 155 2.15 -13.43 -2.98
C GLY A 155 2.04 -12.12 -2.20
N ARG A 156 2.84 -12.02 -1.12
CA ARG A 156 2.99 -10.82 -0.30
C ARG A 156 4.44 -10.35 -0.37
N GLY A 157 4.69 -9.20 -0.98
CA GLY A 157 6.00 -8.54 -1.00
C GLY A 157 6.09 -7.46 0.08
N VAL A 158 7.21 -7.43 0.80
CA VAL A 158 7.54 -6.35 1.74
C VAL A 158 8.99 -5.94 1.48
N GLU A 159 9.20 -4.69 1.07
CA GLU A 159 10.52 -4.11 0.86
C GLU A 159 10.68 -2.93 1.82
N VAL A 160 11.72 -3.00 2.67
CA VAL A 160 12.04 -2.00 3.69
C VAL A 160 13.46 -1.51 3.45
N GLY A 161 13.63 -0.20 3.28
CA GLY A 161 14.92 0.39 2.93
C GLY A 161 15.91 0.51 4.10
N ALA A 162 15.43 0.46 5.34
CA ALA A 162 16.23 0.50 6.56
C ALA A 162 15.96 -0.75 7.42
N ASP A 163 15.40 -0.57 8.63
CA ASP A 163 15.23 -1.65 9.59
C ASP A 163 13.82 -2.24 9.54
N MET A 164 13.73 -3.56 9.42
CA MET A 164 12.48 -4.31 9.65
C MET A 164 12.55 -5.05 10.99
N THR A 165 11.75 -4.60 11.97
CA THR A 165 11.60 -5.30 13.26
C THR A 165 10.28 -6.06 13.32
N HIS A 166 10.33 -7.35 13.65
CA HIS A 166 9.13 -8.18 13.81
C HIS A 166 9.09 -8.81 15.21
N ASN A 167 8.30 -8.21 16.10
CA ASN A 167 8.12 -8.68 17.47
C ASN A 167 6.82 -9.50 17.60
N VAL A 168 6.94 -10.76 18.00
CA VAL A 168 5.80 -11.67 18.16
C VAL A 168 5.80 -12.27 19.55
N ALA A 169 4.69 -12.11 20.28
CA ALA A 169 4.60 -12.53 21.68
C ALA A 169 4.56 -14.06 21.87
N ALA A 170 4.17 -14.81 20.84
CA ALA A 170 4.01 -16.26 20.91
C ALA A 170 4.92 -16.96 19.91
N ALA A 171 4.42 -17.26 18.71
CA ALA A 171 5.14 -18.04 17.73
C ALA A 171 5.00 -17.45 16.33
N VAL A 172 6.08 -17.55 15.55
CA VAL A 172 6.06 -17.35 14.11
C VAL A 172 6.06 -18.71 13.44
N ALA A 173 5.04 -18.99 12.61
CA ALA A 173 4.94 -20.23 11.85
C ALA A 173 4.93 -19.90 10.35
N ILE A 174 5.97 -20.32 9.64
CA ILE A 174 6.08 -20.17 8.19
C ILE A 174 5.79 -21.53 7.56
N LYS A 175 4.74 -21.61 6.74
CA LYS A 175 4.35 -22.82 6.02
C LYS A 175 4.32 -22.52 4.52
N THR A 176 5.16 -23.19 3.76
CA THR A 176 5.23 -23.08 2.30
C THR A 176 4.89 -24.43 1.66
N LYS A 177 4.25 -24.41 0.48
CA LYS A 177 4.06 -25.63 -0.33
C LYS A 177 5.32 -26.00 -1.11
N ALA A 178 6.15 -25.01 -1.40
CA ALA A 178 7.42 -25.12 -2.09
C ALA A 178 8.58 -24.80 -1.13
N GLY A 179 9.77 -24.52 -1.67
CA GLY A 179 10.94 -24.12 -0.90
C GLY A 179 10.79 -22.80 -0.16
N LEU A 180 11.59 -22.62 0.89
CA LEU A 180 11.88 -21.36 1.55
C LEU A 180 13.34 -21.01 1.26
N ASN A 181 13.58 -19.81 0.76
CA ASN A 181 14.91 -19.28 0.48
C ASN A 181 15.10 -18.00 1.29
N ASP A 182 16.10 -18.00 2.16
CA ASP A 182 16.51 -16.83 2.95
C ASP A 182 17.93 -16.47 2.53
N ASN A 183 18.13 -15.24 2.07
CA ASN A 183 19.42 -14.76 1.56
C ASN A 183 19.71 -13.39 2.19
N SER A 184 20.92 -13.23 2.69
CA SER A 184 21.41 -11.96 3.22
C SER A 184 22.80 -11.70 2.65
N ASP A 185 23.02 -10.48 2.17
CA ASP A 185 24.35 -10.01 1.77
C ASP A 185 25.22 -9.64 2.99
N GLY A 186 24.60 -9.59 4.17
CA GLY A 186 25.25 -9.31 5.46
C GLY A 186 25.30 -10.52 6.40
N THR A 187 25.74 -10.28 7.63
CA THR A 187 25.77 -11.32 8.67
C THR A 187 24.36 -11.70 9.10
N ILE A 188 24.08 -13.00 9.18
CA ILE A 188 22.87 -13.55 9.80
C ILE A 188 23.22 -14.01 11.22
N THR A 189 22.41 -13.61 12.20
CA THR A 189 22.50 -14.08 13.59
C THR A 189 21.15 -14.65 14.00
N ASP A 190 21.09 -15.98 14.16
CA ASP A 190 19.92 -16.68 14.70
C ASP A 190 20.20 -17.11 16.15
N VAL A 191 19.40 -16.61 17.08
CA VAL A 191 19.55 -16.88 18.52
C VAL A 191 18.26 -17.48 19.04
N ALA A 192 18.33 -18.75 19.43
CA ALA A 192 17.27 -19.43 20.16
C ALA A 192 17.61 -19.44 21.65
N ALA A 193 16.70 -18.94 22.49
CA ALA A 193 16.81 -19.13 23.95
C ALA A 193 16.60 -20.61 24.35
N GLY A 194 15.88 -21.36 23.52
CA GLY A 194 15.67 -22.81 23.65
C GLY A 194 16.43 -23.60 22.59
N ALA A 195 15.97 -24.82 22.32
CA ALA A 195 16.57 -25.67 21.29
C ALA A 195 16.22 -25.17 19.88
N GLN A 196 17.22 -25.12 19.00
CA GLN A 196 17.02 -25.00 17.55
C GLN A 196 16.90 -26.42 16.97
N VAL A 197 15.77 -26.74 16.35
CA VAL A 197 15.48 -28.10 15.85
C VAL A 197 15.23 -28.07 14.35
N VAL A 198 16.11 -28.73 13.58
CA VAL A 198 15.96 -28.89 12.13
C VAL A 198 15.50 -30.31 11.83
N LYS A 199 14.32 -30.45 11.19
CA LYS A 199 13.78 -31.73 10.73
C LYS A 199 13.69 -31.73 9.22
N ALA A 200 14.50 -32.55 8.57
CA ALA A 200 14.51 -32.75 7.12
C ALA A 200 14.97 -34.16 6.79
N THR A 201 14.69 -34.64 5.56
CA THR A 201 15.24 -35.91 5.06
C THR A 201 16.76 -35.86 5.03
N ASN A 202 17.31 -34.75 4.55
CA ASN A 202 18.74 -34.46 4.52
C ASN A 202 18.97 -33.05 5.06
N VAL A 203 20.03 -32.86 5.85
CA VAL A 203 20.49 -31.55 6.32
C VAL A 203 21.92 -31.35 5.84
N THR A 204 22.20 -30.21 5.22
CA THR A 204 23.53 -29.86 4.72
C THR A 204 23.87 -28.44 5.16
N PHE A 205 24.99 -28.31 5.87
CA PHE A 205 25.58 -27.01 6.20
C PHE A 205 26.81 -26.82 5.31
N THR A 206 26.82 -25.76 4.53
CA THR A 206 27.93 -25.40 3.64
C THR A 206 28.50 -24.08 4.09
N ALA A 207 29.81 -24.05 4.30
CA ALA A 207 30.57 -22.84 4.56
C ALA A 207 31.76 -22.82 3.62
N GLU A 208 32.07 -21.64 3.08
CA GLU A 208 33.18 -21.48 2.13
C GLU A 208 34.54 -21.46 2.84
N THR A 209 34.59 -20.83 4.02
CA THR A 209 35.83 -20.63 4.78
C THR A 209 35.90 -21.47 6.04
N LEU A 210 34.85 -21.48 6.85
CA LEU A 210 34.87 -22.10 8.18
C LEU A 210 33.48 -22.54 8.62
N LEU A 211 33.35 -23.78 9.09
CA LEU A 211 32.17 -24.25 9.82
C LEU A 211 32.58 -24.72 11.22
N THR A 212 31.99 -24.10 12.25
CA THR A 212 32.28 -24.45 13.65
C THR A 212 31.01 -24.80 14.42
N VAL A 213 31.10 -25.85 15.24
CA VAL A 213 30.10 -26.19 16.26
C VAL A 213 30.78 -26.14 17.62
N VAL A 214 30.24 -25.32 18.53
CA VAL A 214 30.82 -25.08 19.86
C VAL A 214 29.79 -25.45 20.93
N CYS A 215 30.23 -26.20 21.93
CA CYS A 215 29.43 -26.50 23.13
C CYS A 215 30.32 -26.35 24.36
N GLY A 216 30.18 -25.23 25.07
CA GLY A 216 31.08 -24.87 26.16
C GLY A 216 32.55 -24.85 25.69
N GLY A 217 33.39 -25.69 26.29
CA GLY A 217 34.82 -25.82 25.92
C GLY A 217 35.13 -26.81 24.79
N SER A 218 34.13 -27.49 24.23
CA SER A 218 34.32 -28.48 23.15
C SER A 218 33.98 -27.88 21.78
N THR A 219 34.77 -28.17 20.76
CA THR A 219 34.58 -27.66 19.40
C THR A 219 34.77 -28.72 18.33
N LEU A 220 33.97 -28.60 17.26
CA LEU A 220 34.18 -29.23 15.96
C LEU A 220 34.41 -28.11 14.95
N THR A 221 35.51 -28.17 14.21
CA THR A 221 35.88 -27.14 13.23
C THR A 221 36.21 -27.80 11.89
N LEU A 222 35.61 -27.30 10.81
CA LEU A 222 35.87 -27.72 9.44
C LEU A 222 36.37 -26.53 8.63
N THR A 223 37.45 -26.75 7.90
CA THR A 223 37.99 -25.82 6.87
C THR A 223 38.08 -26.57 5.54
N PRO A 224 38.34 -25.90 4.40
CA PRO A 224 38.49 -26.59 3.11
C PRO A 224 39.54 -27.71 3.09
N GLY A 225 40.54 -27.68 4.00
CA GLY A 225 41.63 -28.65 4.05
C GLY A 225 41.72 -29.47 5.34
N SER A 226 40.87 -29.24 6.34
CA SER A 226 41.01 -29.91 7.64
C SER A 226 39.68 -30.12 8.38
N VAL A 227 39.69 -31.14 9.24
CA VAL A 227 38.68 -31.38 10.27
C VAL A 227 39.42 -31.42 11.60
N THR A 228 38.95 -30.63 12.57
CA THR A 228 39.54 -30.54 13.91
C THR A 228 38.47 -30.77 14.97
N LEU A 229 38.77 -31.66 15.92
CA LEU A 229 37.97 -31.90 17.11
C LEU A 229 38.81 -31.48 18.31
N ALA A 230 38.29 -30.61 19.17
CA ALA A 230 38.98 -30.16 20.39
C ALA A 230 38.06 -30.26 21.61
N GLY A 231 38.63 -30.66 22.74
CA GLY A 231 37.95 -30.79 24.02
C GLY A 231 38.86 -31.48 25.05
N ALA A 232 38.49 -31.42 26.33
CA ALA A 232 39.27 -32.04 27.41
C ALA A 232 39.45 -33.57 27.22
N THR A 233 38.42 -34.23 26.67
CA THR A 233 38.44 -35.65 26.33
C THR A 233 37.79 -35.83 24.97
N ILE A 234 38.45 -36.55 24.06
CA ILE A 234 37.90 -36.95 22.76
C ILE A 234 37.78 -38.47 22.75
N LYS A 235 36.56 -38.98 22.65
CA LYS A 235 36.29 -40.42 22.50
C LYS A 235 35.70 -40.65 21.11
N LEU A 236 36.38 -41.46 20.31
CA LEU A 236 35.89 -41.94 19.02
C LEU A 236 35.50 -43.41 19.20
N ASP A 237 34.23 -43.72 18.95
CA ASP A 237 33.71 -45.10 19.04
C ASP A 237 33.40 -45.61 17.64
N GLY A 238 33.93 -46.77 17.30
CA GLY A 238 33.84 -47.35 15.96
C GLY A 238 33.66 -48.86 16.05
N VAL A 239 32.66 -49.38 15.34
CA VAL A 239 32.49 -50.82 15.15
C VAL A 239 33.40 -51.24 14.00
N ALA A 240 34.64 -51.61 14.30
CA ALA A 240 35.55 -52.20 13.33
C ALA A 240 35.55 -53.74 13.48
N PRO A 241 35.42 -54.53 12.39
CA PRO A 241 35.90 -55.91 12.43
C PRO A 241 37.39 -55.86 12.79
N GLN A 242 37.81 -56.67 13.76
CA GLN A 242 39.22 -56.74 14.19
C GLN A 242 40.09 -57.34 13.07
N THR A 243 40.40 -56.56 12.05
CA THR A 243 41.56 -56.80 11.19
C THR A 243 42.71 -55.99 11.77
N ALA A 244 43.80 -56.67 12.12
CA ALA A 244 44.96 -56.19 12.88
C ALA A 244 45.82 -55.10 12.17
N ALA A 245 45.23 -54.29 11.30
CA ALA A 245 45.87 -53.09 10.77
C ALA A 245 45.48 -51.92 11.68
N MET A 246 46.35 -51.61 12.63
CA MET A 246 46.25 -50.39 13.42
C MET A 246 46.09 -49.19 12.47
N ILE A 247 45.23 -48.25 12.86
CA ILE A 247 45.18 -46.93 12.23
C ILE A 247 46.58 -46.33 12.40
N LYS A 248 47.29 -46.18 11.28
CA LYS A 248 48.59 -45.53 11.24
C LYS A 248 48.32 -44.04 11.35
N ASP A 249 48.66 -43.43 12.48
CA ASP A 249 48.76 -41.97 12.56
C ASP A 249 49.70 -41.50 11.44
N ASN A 250 49.25 -40.51 10.69
CA ASN A 250 50.00 -39.87 9.62
C ASN A 250 50.40 -38.47 10.08
#